data_AF-A0A1B3NDK7-F1
#
_entry.id   AF-A0A1B3NDK7-F1
#
_cell.length_a   1.000
_cell.length_b   1.000
_cell.length_c   1.000
_cell.angle_alpha   90.00
_cell.angle_beta   90.00
_cell.angle_gamma   90.00
#
_symmetry.space_group_name_H-M   'P 1'
#
loop_
_entity.id
_entity.type
_entity.pdbx_description
1 polymer ?
#
loop_
_entity_poly.entity_id
_entity_poly.type
_entity_poly.pdbx_seq_one_letter_code
_entity_poly.pdbx_strand_id
1 'polypeptide(L)' 'MSTHSTDGREWARIDQTVKGSQLSADGDFSCIRDGATLVVDEDEDGLFVLCRHGRHHLHGQANDDETHFLGFWPKAG' A
#
# COMPACT_ATOMS: atom_id res chain seq x y z
N MET A 1 -1.76 4.36 -16.87
CA MET A 1 -0.64 3.92 -15.99
C MET A 1 -0.77 2.45 -15.65
N SER A 2 0.28 1.79 -15.14
CA SER A 2 0.16 0.38 -14.72
C SER A 2 -0.68 0.27 -13.46
N THR A 3 -1.73 -0.54 -13.50
CA THR A 3 -2.52 -0.95 -12.33
C THR A 3 -2.05 -2.29 -11.76
N HIS A 4 -1.04 -2.89 -12.39
CA HIS A 4 -0.49 -4.18 -12.04
C HIS A 4 1.01 -4.09 -11.81
N SER A 5 1.50 -4.98 -10.96
CA SER A 5 2.91 -5.28 -10.77
C SER A 5 3.50 -6.06 -11.94
N THR A 6 4.82 -6.20 -11.96
CA THR A 6 5.56 -6.90 -13.03
C THR A 6 5.20 -8.37 -13.18
N ASP A 7 4.68 -9.00 -12.12
CA ASP A 7 4.20 -10.39 -12.14
C ASP A 7 2.72 -10.54 -12.50
N GLY A 8 2.04 -9.42 -12.80
CA GLY A 8 0.64 -9.40 -13.20
C GLY A 8 -0.36 -9.35 -12.04
N ARG A 9 0.05 -9.18 -10.78
CA ARG A 9 -0.88 -8.92 -9.67
C ARG A 9 -1.34 -7.46 -9.67
N GLU A 10 -2.64 -7.25 -9.46
CA GLU A 10 -3.24 -5.92 -9.34
C GLU A 10 -2.84 -5.25 -8.02
N TRP A 11 -2.50 -3.97 -8.10
CA TRP A 11 -2.20 -3.14 -6.93
C TRP A 11 -3.45 -2.86 -6.09
N ALA A 12 -3.28 -2.44 -4.85
CA ALA A 12 -4.40 -2.08 -3.98
C ALA A 12 -5.05 -0.79 -4.48
N ARG A 13 -6.37 -0.82 -4.64
CA ARG A 13 -7.13 0.35 -5.08
C ARG A 13 -7.25 1.38 -3.97
N ILE A 14 -7.01 2.65 -4.31
CA ILE A 14 -7.07 3.77 -3.38
C ILE A 14 -8.51 3.95 -2.85
N ASP A 15 -9.51 3.89 -3.73
CA ASP A 15 -10.93 4.06 -3.38
C ASP A 15 -11.54 2.91 -2.56
N GLN A 16 -10.81 1.80 -2.42
CA GLN A 16 -11.22 0.64 -1.62
C GLN A 16 -10.37 0.44 -0.36
N THR A 17 -9.29 1.19 -0.23
CA THR A 17 -8.39 1.08 0.92
C THR A 17 -8.80 2.09 1.98
N VAL A 18 -9.11 1.58 3.17
CA VAL A 18 -9.54 2.39 4.32
C VAL A 18 -8.79 1.93 5.56
N LYS A 19 -8.92 2.68 6.66
CA LYS A 19 -8.44 2.23 7.97
C LYS A 19 -8.96 0.82 8.29
N GLY A 20 -8.05 -0.06 8.69
CA GLY A 20 -8.31 -1.47 8.97
C GLY A 20 -8.10 -2.41 7.78
N SER A 21 -7.99 -1.90 6.55
CA SER A 21 -7.64 -2.73 5.39
C SER A 21 -6.28 -3.42 5.60
N GLN A 22 -6.13 -4.62 5.02
CA GLN A 22 -4.85 -5.32 5.00
C GLN A 22 -4.19 -5.20 3.64
N LEU A 23 -2.91 -4.84 3.64
CA LEU A 23 -2.08 -4.73 2.45
C LEU A 23 -0.89 -5.68 2.56
N SER A 24 -0.42 -6.18 1.42
CA SER A 24 0.85 -6.90 1.31
C SER A 24 1.85 -6.06 0.53
N ALA A 25 3.04 -5.85 1.08
CA ALA A 25 4.11 -5.10 0.40
C ALA A 25 4.88 -5.98 -0.61
N ASP A 26 5.36 -5.38 -1.70
CA ASP A 26 6.06 -6.07 -2.79
C ASP A 26 7.55 -6.33 -2.60
N GLY A 27 8.14 -5.76 -1.55
CA GLY A 27 9.54 -5.92 -1.22
C GLY A 27 10.48 -4.83 -1.71
N ASP A 28 10.04 -3.90 -2.56
CA ASP A 28 10.87 -2.77 -3.03
C ASP A 28 11.00 -1.64 -2.00
N PHE A 29 10.35 -1.80 -0.84
CA PHE A 29 10.48 -0.89 0.29
C PHE A 29 11.71 -1.21 1.13
N SER A 30 12.59 -0.23 1.31
CA SER A 30 13.72 -0.37 2.23
C SER A 30 13.32 -0.45 3.71
N CYS A 31 12.08 -0.12 4.07
CA CYS A 31 11.59 -0.04 5.45
C CYS A 31 10.50 -1.07 5.80
N ILE A 32 10.00 -1.80 4.80
CA ILE A 32 8.96 -2.82 4.94
C ILE A 32 9.51 -4.11 4.36
N ARG A 33 9.33 -5.22 5.05
CA ARG A 33 9.78 -6.52 4.57
C ARG A 33 8.92 -6.98 3.39
N ASP A 34 9.54 -7.59 2.39
CA ASP A 34 8.84 -8.27 1.30
C ASP A 34 7.78 -9.26 1.83
N GLY A 35 6.57 -9.18 1.25
CA GLY A 35 5.41 -9.98 1.62
C GLY A 35 4.82 -9.66 3.01
N ALA A 36 5.29 -8.60 3.68
CA ALA A 36 4.75 -8.21 4.98
C ALA A 36 3.28 -7.86 4.85
N THR A 37 2.47 -8.39 5.77
CA THR A 37 1.07 -7.98 5.92
C THR A 37 1.00 -6.80 6.86
N LEU A 38 0.41 -5.71 6.37
CA LEU A 38 0.31 -4.44 7.03
C LEU A 38 -1.16 -4.10 7.22
N VAL A 39 -1.49 -3.52 8.37
CA VAL A 39 -2.82 -2.98 8.63
C VAL A 39 -2.75 -1.49 8.38
N VAL A 40 -3.66 -0.99 7.55
CA VAL A 40 -3.80 0.43 7.28
C VAL A 40 -4.39 1.11 8.50
N ASP A 41 -3.78 2.22 8.89
CA ASP A 41 -4.31 3.13 9.91
C ASP A 41 -4.42 4.54 9.30
N GLU A 42 -4.99 5.46 10.05
CA GLU A 42 -5.29 6.82 9.59
C GLU A 42 -4.98 7.83 10.69
N ASP A 43 -4.35 8.93 10.30
CA ASP A 43 -4.16 10.13 11.13
C ASP A 43 -4.55 11.40 10.35
N GLU A 44 -4.17 12.57 10.87
CA GLU A 44 -4.49 13.87 10.27
C GLU A 44 -3.88 14.09 8.87
N ASP A 45 -2.81 13.35 8.54
CA ASP A 45 -2.13 13.39 7.24
C ASP A 45 -2.62 12.28 6.27
N GLY A 46 -3.58 11.45 6.71
CA GLY A 46 -4.26 10.44 5.91
C GLY A 46 -3.84 9.01 6.21
N LEU A 47 -3.97 8.12 5.22
CA LEU A 47 -3.71 6.69 5.38
C LEU A 47 -2.22 6.38 5.46
N PHE A 48 -1.84 5.54 6.43
CA PHE A 48 -0.48 5.05 6.58
C PHE A 48 -0.44 3.57 7.00
N VAL A 49 0.73 2.97 6.84
CA VAL A 49 1.09 1.67 7.41
C VAL A 49 2.30 1.83 8.32
N LEU A 50 2.41 0.98 9.34
CA LEU A 50 3.60 0.98 10.20
C LEU A 50 4.76 0.25 9.52
N CYS A 51 5.93 0.88 9.50
CA CYS A 51 7.18 0.31 9.04
C CYS A 51 8.24 0.37 10.16
N ARG A 52 9.44 -0.17 9.92
CA ARG A 52 10.50 -0.15 10.94
C ARG A 52 11.02 1.25 11.30
N HIS A 53 10.68 2.27 10.50
CA HIS A 53 11.06 3.67 10.74
C HIS A 53 9.91 4.52 11.30
N GLY A 54 8.73 3.95 11.57
CA GLY A 54 7.56 4.69 12.04
C GLY A 54 6.38 4.55 11.08
N ARG A 55 5.79 5.68 10.67
CA ARG A 55 4.64 5.74 9.75
C ARG A 55 5.10 5.88 8.31
N HIS A 56 4.54 5.07 7.42
CA HIS A 56 4.72 5.16 5.97
C HIS A 56 3.38 5.55 5.35
N HIS A 57 3.22 6.83 4.97
CA HIS A 57 1.98 7.34 4.39
C HIS A 57 1.81 6.87 2.94
N LEU A 58 0.58 6.49 2.59
CA LEU A 58 0.28 5.85 1.30
C LEU A 58 0.01 6.86 0.17
N HIS A 59 -0.38 8.10 0.50
CA HIS A 59 -0.77 9.12 -0.47
C HIS A 59 0.30 9.44 -1.53
N GLY A 60 1.59 9.34 -1.18
CA GLY A 60 2.70 9.58 -2.11
C GLY A 60 3.09 8.36 -2.97
N GLN A 61 2.46 7.22 -2.76
CA GLN A 61 2.83 5.94 -3.37
C GLN A 61 1.73 5.48 -4.35
N ALA A 62 1.24 6.39 -5.19
CA ALA A 62 0.17 6.13 -6.15
C ALA A 62 0.67 6.07 -7.59
N ASN A 63 -0.09 5.41 -8.48
CA ASN A 63 0.09 5.58 -9.92
C ASN A 63 -0.36 6.99 -10.37
N ASP A 64 -0.01 7.41 -11.59
CA ASP A 64 -0.28 8.80 -12.02
C ASP A 64 -1.78 9.12 -12.18
N ASP A 65 -2.62 8.08 -12.28
CA ASP A 65 -4.08 8.23 -12.31
C ASP A 65 -4.70 8.29 -10.90
N GLU A 66 -3.89 8.21 -9.83
CA GLU A 66 -4.30 8.19 -8.42
C GLU A 66 -5.40 7.16 -8.09
N THR A 67 -5.32 5.99 -8.72
CA THR A 67 -6.29 4.90 -8.53
C THR A 67 -5.74 3.74 -7.72
N HIS A 68 -4.42 3.55 -7.70
CA HIS A 68 -3.78 2.37 -7.09
C HIS A 68 -2.52 2.73 -6.31
N PHE A 69 -2.27 2.04 -5.19
CA PHE A 69 -1.04 2.13 -4.42
C PHE A 69 0.05 1.23 -4.97
N LEU A 70 1.11 1.82 -5.50
CA LEU A 70 2.27 1.11 -6.05
C LEU A 70 3.03 0.36 -4.94
N GLY A 71 3.35 -0.90 -5.17
CA GLY A 71 4.06 -1.74 -4.21
C GLY A 71 3.18 -2.37 -3.13
N PHE A 72 1.86 -2.11 -3.12
CA PHE A 72 0.94 -2.73 -2.18
C PHE A 72 -0.13 -3.52 -2.90
N TRP A 73 -0.31 -4.79 -2.54
CA TRP A 73 -1.42 -5.62 -2.99
C TRP A 73 -2.53 -5.65 -1.95
N PRO A 74 -3.81 -5.72 -2.36
CA PRO A 74 -4.90 -5.93 -1.43
C PRO A 74 -4.78 -7.35 -0.84
N LYS A 75 -4.88 -7.45 0.48
CA LYS A 75 -5.09 -8.74 1.14
C LYS A 75 -6.57 -8.83 1.50
N ALA A 76 -7.28 -9.77 0.88
CA ALA A 76 -8.60 -10.14 1.35
C ALA A 76 -8.49 -10.61 2.81
N GLY A 77 -9.31 -10.04 3.69
CA GLY A 77 -9.47 -10.51 5.07
C GLY A 77 -10.17 -11.86 5.13
#